data_AF-A0A914LI11-F1
#
_entry.id   AF-A0A914LI11-F1
#
_cell.length_a   1.000
_cell.length_b   1.000
_cell.length_c   1.000
_cell.angle_alpha   90.00
_cell.angle_beta   90.00
_cell.angle_gamma   90.00
#
_symmetry.space_group_name_H-M   'P 1'
#
loop_
_entity.id
_entity.type
_entity.pdbx_description
1 polymer ?
#
loop_
_entity_poly.entity_id
_entity_poly.type
_entity_poly.pdbx_seq_one_letter_code
_entity_poly.pdbx_strand_id
1 'polypeptide(L)'
;MKQQNAGLTLLSFHYSLEASVFKNLSLGKFCDKINELFEKCSTNTLEHFKQKYDIINFAKKLPSFFIGLNTNWIYELGELFEKNNFTNIDIEKLTSNKLNGLLTQAFRYAQLDTTMHYKYFELNISPFTKIKSEGITPKKGTFPALELNIAQNNHVLKLAFPAKVLEPYRRVFFLLFVINRARYLVHM
;
A
#
# COMPACT_ATOMS: atom_id res chain seq x y z
N MET A 1 19.86 13.87 -12.87
CA MET A 1 19.59 13.67 -14.31
C MET A 1 19.84 12.24 -14.83
N LYS A 2 20.70 11.40 -14.23
CA LYS A 2 20.95 10.03 -14.74
C LYS A 2 19.78 9.02 -14.56
N GLN A 3 18.93 9.18 -13.55
CA GLN A 3 17.81 8.24 -13.30
C GLN A 3 16.56 8.49 -14.14
N GLN A 4 16.34 9.72 -14.65
CA GLN A 4 15.23 10.00 -15.57
C GLN A 4 15.48 9.36 -16.95
N ASN A 5 16.73 9.28 -17.39
CA ASN A 5 17.08 8.66 -18.67
C ASN A 5 16.82 7.15 -18.66
N ALA A 6 17.16 6.43 -17.58
CA ALA A 6 16.98 4.98 -17.52
C ALA A 6 15.51 4.53 -17.61
N GLY A 7 14.58 5.31 -17.02
CA GLY A 7 13.14 5.06 -17.12
C GLY A 7 12.57 5.30 -18.53
N LEU A 8 13.08 6.32 -19.22
CA LEU A 8 12.73 6.61 -20.62
C LEU A 8 13.30 5.56 -21.59
N THR A 9 14.52 5.06 -21.35
CA THR A 9 15.13 4.00 -22.19
C THR A 9 14.39 2.67 -22.08
N LEU A 10 13.81 2.35 -20.91
CA LEU A 10 13.01 1.13 -20.73
C LEU A 10 11.66 1.21 -21.45
N LEU A 11 11.04 2.39 -21.47
CA LEU A 11 9.82 2.64 -22.24
C LEU A 11 10.11 2.66 -23.75
N SER A 12 11.26 3.20 -24.18
CA SER A 12 11.65 3.20 -25.59
C SER A 12 11.97 1.80 -26.14
N PHE A 13 12.47 0.87 -25.29
CA PHE A 13 12.78 -0.51 -25.69
C PHE A 13 11.54 -1.41 -25.79
N HIS A 14 10.49 -1.18 -24.98
CA HIS A 14 9.29 -2.00 -24.99
C HIS A 14 8.17 -1.48 -25.89
N TYR A 15 8.21 -0.20 -26.27
CA TYR A 15 7.19 0.39 -27.13
C TYR A 15 7.72 0.84 -28.50
N SER A 16 9.01 0.64 -28.81
CA SER A 16 9.67 0.96 -30.10
C SER A 16 9.08 2.19 -30.77
N LEU A 17 9.04 3.30 -30.02
CA LEU A 17 8.56 4.57 -30.55
C LEU A 17 9.72 5.29 -31.22
N GLU A 18 10.03 4.87 -32.45
CA GLU A 18 10.89 5.68 -33.30
C GLU A 18 10.12 6.91 -33.75
N ALA A 19 10.61 8.11 -33.40
CA ALA A 19 9.97 9.37 -33.78
C ALA A 19 9.83 9.53 -35.31
N SER A 20 10.63 8.80 -36.09
CA SER A 20 10.55 8.68 -37.54
C SER A 20 9.18 8.20 -38.04
N VAL A 21 8.47 7.38 -37.26
CA VAL A 21 7.16 6.79 -37.62
C VAL A 21 6.07 7.86 -37.75
N PHE A 22 6.25 9.00 -37.10
CA PHE A 22 5.30 10.12 -37.15
C PHE A 22 5.63 11.16 -38.22
N LYS A 23 6.80 11.06 -38.85
CA LYS A 23 7.27 12.04 -39.83
C LYS A 23 6.43 11.94 -41.10
N ASN A 24 5.99 13.09 -41.62
CA ASN A 24 5.21 13.22 -42.86
C ASN A 24 3.80 12.57 -42.83
N LEU A 25 3.26 12.24 -41.65
CA LEU A 25 1.85 11.83 -41.55
C LEU A 25 0.93 13.05 -41.63
N SER A 26 -0.23 12.87 -42.27
CA SER A 26 -1.33 13.85 -42.12
C SER A 26 -1.82 13.85 -40.68
N LEU A 27 -2.44 14.95 -40.23
CA LEU A 27 -2.94 15.07 -38.85
C LEU A 27 -3.86 13.91 -38.45
N GLY A 28 -4.75 13.47 -39.35
CA GLY A 28 -5.61 12.31 -39.11
C GLY A 28 -4.81 11.03 -38.85
N LYS A 29 -3.86 10.70 -39.74
CA LYS A 29 -3.01 9.51 -39.58
C LYS A 29 -2.09 9.59 -38.35
N PHE A 30 -1.67 10.79 -37.96
CA PHE A 30 -0.92 11.01 -36.73
C PHE A 30 -1.77 10.67 -35.49
N CYS A 31 -2.99 11.20 -35.42
CA CYS A 31 -3.93 10.92 -34.34
C CYS A 31 -4.27 9.42 -34.25
N ASP A 32 -4.51 8.77 -35.38
CA ASP A 32 -4.77 7.33 -35.43
C ASP A 32 -3.61 6.53 -34.85
N LYS A 33 -2.37 6.90 -35.19
CA LYS A 33 -1.17 6.22 -34.68
C LYS A 33 -0.96 6.43 -33.17
N ILE A 34 -1.25 7.63 -32.66
CA ILE A 34 -1.23 7.91 -31.22
C ILE A 34 -2.28 7.05 -30.49
N ASN A 35 -3.48 6.94 -31.04
CA ASN A 35 -4.55 6.11 -30.45
C ASN A 35 -4.17 4.62 -30.43
N GLU A 36 -3.62 4.08 -31.52
CA GLU A 36 -3.13 2.69 -31.59
C GLU A 36 -2.08 2.41 -30.50
N LEU A 37 -1.16 3.36 -30.29
CA LEU A 37 -0.13 3.24 -29.25
C LEU A 37 -0.73 3.32 -27.86
N PHE A 38 -1.66 4.25 -27.63
CA PHE A 38 -2.37 4.37 -26.36
C PHE A 38 -3.12 3.07 -26.02
N GLU A 39 -3.85 2.49 -26.97
CA GLU A 39 -4.56 1.23 -26.80
C GLU A 39 -3.59 0.07 -26.48
N LYS A 40 -2.49 -0.04 -27.24
CA LYS A 40 -1.47 -1.07 -27.00
C LYS A 40 -0.83 -0.93 -25.62
N CYS A 41 -0.44 0.28 -25.23
CA CYS A 41 0.10 0.58 -23.91
C CYS A 41 -0.90 0.25 -22.79
N SER A 42 -2.16 0.64 -22.97
CA SER A 42 -3.22 0.42 -21.98
C SER A 42 -3.52 -1.05 -21.79
N THR A 43 -3.67 -1.81 -22.88
CA THR A 43 -3.90 -3.26 -22.83
C THR A 43 -2.74 -3.99 -22.19
N ASN A 44 -1.50 -3.71 -22.61
CA ASN A 44 -0.31 -4.34 -22.04
C ASN A 44 -0.16 -4.05 -20.55
N THR A 45 -0.40 -2.80 -20.15
CA THR A 45 -0.35 -2.39 -18.75
C THR A 45 -1.41 -3.13 -17.94
N LEU A 46 -2.66 -3.16 -18.41
CA LEU A 46 -3.75 -3.85 -17.76
C LEU A 46 -3.50 -5.36 -17.62
N GLU A 47 -3.02 -6.02 -18.68
CA GLU A 47 -2.67 -7.44 -18.65
C GLU A 47 -1.52 -7.73 -17.69
N HIS A 48 -0.49 -6.87 -17.64
CA HIS A 48 0.58 -6.98 -16.66
C HIS A 48 0.05 -6.92 -15.22
N PHE A 49 -0.85 -5.98 -14.94
CA PHE A 49 -1.50 -5.86 -13.63
C PHE A 49 -2.36 -7.07 -13.28
N LYS A 50 -3.13 -7.62 -14.22
CA LYS A 50 -3.96 -8.80 -13.99
C LYS A 50 -3.10 -10.05 -13.76
N GLN A 51 -2.16 -10.34 -14.64
CA GLN A 51 -1.43 -11.61 -14.63
C GLN A 51 -0.40 -11.68 -13.49
N LYS A 52 0.33 -10.59 -13.25
CA LYS A 52 1.42 -10.61 -12.26
C LYS A 52 0.98 -10.26 -10.85
N TYR A 53 -0.02 -9.40 -10.71
CA TYR A 53 -0.43 -8.85 -9.41
C TYR A 53 -1.85 -9.25 -8.99
N ASP A 54 -2.60 -9.94 -9.86
CA ASP A 54 -4.00 -10.30 -9.65
C ASP A 54 -4.81 -9.10 -9.12
N ILE A 55 -4.62 -7.95 -9.77
CA ILE A 55 -5.05 -6.64 -9.26
C ILE A 55 -6.56 -6.59 -8.96
N ILE A 56 -7.37 -7.36 -9.70
CA ILE A 56 -8.82 -7.40 -9.52
C ILE A 56 -9.16 -8.10 -8.21
N ASN A 57 -8.56 -9.25 -7.93
CA ASN A 57 -8.78 -9.94 -6.67
C ASN A 57 -8.12 -9.20 -5.50
N PHE A 58 -6.98 -8.55 -5.72
CA PHE A 58 -6.39 -7.64 -4.74
C PHE A 58 -7.35 -6.50 -4.37
N ALA A 59 -7.92 -5.81 -5.37
CA ALA A 59 -8.88 -4.72 -5.16
C ALA A 59 -10.13 -5.19 -4.40
N LYS A 60 -10.68 -6.36 -4.76
CA LYS A 60 -11.82 -6.97 -4.04
C LYS A 60 -11.50 -7.30 -2.58
N LYS A 61 -10.24 -7.64 -2.29
CA LYS A 61 -9.78 -7.99 -0.94
C LYS A 61 -9.36 -6.76 -0.12
N LEU A 62 -9.11 -5.59 -0.73
CA LEU A 62 -8.76 -4.34 -0.01
C LEU A 62 -9.72 -4.05 1.16
N PRO A 63 -11.05 -4.07 0.98
CA PRO A 63 -11.99 -3.93 2.10
C PRO A 63 -11.80 -5.00 3.18
N SER A 64 -11.47 -6.23 2.83
CA SER A 64 -11.26 -7.29 3.82
C SER A 64 -10.03 -7.03 4.69
N PHE A 65 -8.98 -6.42 4.12
CA PHE A 65 -7.79 -6.02 4.88
C PHE A 65 -8.04 -4.75 5.70
N PHE A 66 -8.69 -3.73 5.14
CA PHE A 66 -8.75 -2.42 5.81
C PHE A 66 -10.04 -2.17 6.61
N ILE A 67 -11.14 -2.85 6.28
CA ILE A 67 -12.49 -2.61 6.81
C ILE A 67 -12.97 -3.79 7.69
N GLY A 68 -12.19 -4.89 7.76
CA GLY A 68 -12.38 -5.88 8.81
C GLY A 68 -13.46 -6.94 8.55
N LEU A 69 -13.65 -7.39 7.31
CA LEU A 69 -14.41 -8.64 7.08
C LEU A 69 -13.72 -9.87 7.71
N ASN A 70 -12.43 -9.75 8.04
CA ASN A 70 -11.69 -10.67 8.89
C ASN A 70 -10.85 -9.86 9.88
N THR A 71 -11.45 -9.40 10.99
CA THR A 71 -10.78 -8.57 12.02
C THR A 71 -9.89 -9.35 12.97
N ASN A 72 -9.88 -10.68 12.93
CA ASN A 72 -9.15 -11.50 13.91
C ASN A 72 -7.67 -11.08 13.97
N TRP A 73 -7.04 -10.86 12.82
CA TRP A 73 -5.65 -10.43 12.78
C TRP A 73 -5.41 -9.03 13.36
N ILE A 74 -6.41 -8.14 13.31
CA ILE A 74 -6.32 -6.80 13.93
C ILE A 74 -6.34 -6.94 15.45
N TYR A 75 -7.14 -7.87 15.97
CA TYR A 75 -7.14 -8.22 17.39
C TYR A 75 -5.80 -8.83 17.81
N GLU A 76 -5.31 -9.83 17.08
CA GLU A 76 -3.98 -10.45 17.31
C GLU A 76 -2.86 -9.40 17.28
N LEU A 77 -2.95 -8.43 16.36
CA LEU A 77 -2.00 -7.32 16.29
C LEU A 77 -2.08 -6.45 17.56
N GLY A 78 -3.28 -6.11 18.03
CA GLY A 78 -3.48 -5.36 19.28
C GLY A 78 -2.87 -6.06 20.49
N GLU A 79 -3.11 -7.37 20.61
CA GLU A 79 -2.52 -8.22 21.64
C GLU A 79 -0.99 -8.25 21.59
N LEU A 80 -0.41 -8.43 20.40
CA LEU A 80 1.03 -8.41 20.19
C LEU A 80 1.65 -7.07 20.60
N PHE A 81 0.96 -5.95 20.34
CA PHE A 81 1.44 -4.63 20.74
C PHE A 81 1.49 -4.48 22.26
N GLU A 82 0.49 -4.98 22.99
CA GLU A 82 0.47 -4.94 24.46
C GLU A 82 1.50 -5.89 25.07
N LYS A 83 1.56 -7.14 24.61
CA LYS A 83 2.49 -8.15 25.15
C LYS A 83 3.96 -7.75 24.98
N ASN A 84 4.28 -7.03 23.93
CA ASN A 84 5.63 -6.53 23.69
C ASN A 84 5.87 -5.11 24.25
N ASN A 85 4.93 -4.57 25.03
CA ASN A 85 4.99 -3.25 25.65
C ASN A 85 5.29 -2.11 24.65
N PHE A 86 4.86 -2.25 23.39
CA PHE A 86 5.04 -1.24 22.33
C PHE A 86 4.17 0.01 22.53
N THR A 87 3.32 0.00 23.55
CA THR A 87 2.43 1.10 23.92
C THR A 87 3.12 2.19 24.74
N ASN A 88 4.26 1.88 25.36
CA ASN A 88 5.08 2.81 26.15
C ASN A 88 6.49 3.04 25.58
N ILE A 89 6.74 2.60 24.35
CA ILE A 89 8.04 2.70 23.69
C ILE A 89 8.17 4.05 22.98
N ASP A 90 9.38 4.60 23.03
CA ASP A 90 9.76 5.78 22.26
C ASP A 90 9.51 5.52 20.76
N ILE A 91 8.77 6.39 20.08
CA ILE A 91 8.37 6.24 18.69
C ILE A 91 9.60 6.02 17.79
N GLU A 92 10.74 6.63 18.14
CA GLU A 92 12.00 6.47 17.40
C GLU A 92 12.57 5.04 17.44
N LYS A 93 12.16 4.21 18.41
CA LYS A 93 12.59 2.82 18.54
C LYS A 93 11.72 1.82 17.77
N LEU A 94 10.59 2.29 17.22
CA LEU A 94 9.69 1.52 16.36
C LEU A 94 10.15 1.62 14.90
N THR A 95 11.00 0.69 14.49
CA THR A 95 11.47 0.60 13.10
C THR A 95 10.43 -0.12 12.23
N SER A 96 10.39 0.20 10.93
CA SER A 96 9.51 -0.48 9.96
C SER A 96 9.68 -2.00 9.99
N ASN A 97 10.91 -2.50 10.16
CA ASN A 97 11.17 -3.94 10.29
C ASN A 97 10.46 -4.58 11.49
N LYS A 98 10.46 -3.92 12.66
CA LYS A 98 9.74 -4.43 13.84
C LYS A 98 8.23 -4.45 13.61
N LEU A 99 7.69 -3.36 13.06
CA LEU A 99 6.26 -3.25 12.75
C LEU A 99 5.80 -4.32 11.75
N ASN A 100 6.58 -4.56 10.70
CA ASN A 100 6.28 -5.58 9.70
C ASN A 100 6.45 -7.01 10.24
N GLY A 101 7.37 -7.22 11.19
CA GLY A 101 7.47 -8.46 11.94
C GLY A 101 6.18 -8.77 12.73
N LEU A 102 5.65 -7.78 13.45
CA LEU A 102 4.39 -7.91 14.19
C LEU A 102 3.20 -8.13 13.26
N LEU A 103 3.13 -7.41 12.14
CA LEU A 103 2.09 -7.61 11.13
C LEU A 103 2.07 -9.06 10.63
N THR A 104 3.25 -9.59 10.28
CA THR A 104 3.39 -10.96 9.80
C THR A 104 2.98 -11.98 10.87
N GLN A 105 3.35 -11.74 12.13
CA GLN A 105 2.97 -12.60 13.24
C GLN A 105 1.45 -12.57 13.50
N ALA A 106 0.83 -11.38 13.48
CA ALA A 106 -0.61 -11.22 13.61
C ALA A 106 -1.38 -11.95 12.50
N PHE A 107 -0.90 -11.87 11.25
CA PHE A 107 -1.47 -12.63 10.14
C PHE A 107 -1.40 -14.14 10.39
N ARG A 108 -0.27 -14.65 10.88
CA ARG A 108 -0.11 -16.08 11.20
C ARG A 108 -1.04 -16.53 12.33
N TYR A 109 -1.18 -15.74 13.39
CA TYR A 109 -2.07 -16.08 14.51
C TYR A 109 -3.54 -16.10 14.09
N ALA A 110 -3.94 -15.20 13.21
CA ALA A 110 -5.26 -15.22 12.59
C ALA A 110 -5.42 -16.25 11.46
N GLN A 111 -4.46 -17.16 11.29
CA GLN A 111 -4.46 -18.23 10.28
C GLN A 111 -4.63 -17.72 8.85
N LEU A 112 -4.09 -16.54 8.57
CA LEU A 112 -4.10 -15.95 7.24
C LEU A 112 -2.93 -16.50 6.42
N ASP A 113 -3.20 -16.87 5.17
CA ASP A 113 -2.18 -17.32 4.24
C ASP A 113 -1.24 -16.16 3.84
N THR A 114 -0.10 -16.05 4.50
CA THR A 114 0.89 -15.00 4.24
C THR A 114 1.55 -15.08 2.85
N THR A 115 1.36 -16.17 2.10
CA THR A 115 1.89 -16.31 0.73
C THR A 115 1.02 -15.60 -0.32
N MET A 116 -0.23 -15.29 0.05
CA MET A 116 -1.21 -14.56 -0.76
C MET A 116 -0.94 -13.04 -0.75
N HIS A 117 -1.95 -12.24 -1.12
CA HIS A 117 -1.90 -10.77 -1.17
C HIS A 117 -1.41 -10.07 0.11
N TYR A 118 -1.36 -10.77 1.26
CA TYR A 118 -0.88 -10.23 2.54
C TYR A 118 0.58 -9.76 2.48
N LYS A 119 1.41 -10.37 1.63
CA LYS A 119 2.81 -9.97 1.40
C LYS A 119 2.96 -8.57 0.80
N TYR A 120 1.87 -7.98 0.31
CA TYR A 120 1.87 -6.65 -0.27
C TYR A 120 1.54 -5.56 0.74
N PHE A 121 1.32 -5.89 2.02
CA PHE A 121 1.06 -4.90 3.06
C PHE A 121 2.26 -4.69 3.98
N GLU A 122 2.37 -3.46 4.49
CA GLU A 122 3.35 -3.07 5.50
C GLU A 122 2.67 -2.18 6.55
N LEU A 123 3.18 -2.21 7.79
CA LEU A 123 2.81 -1.28 8.84
C LEU A 123 3.86 -0.17 8.92
N ASN A 124 3.36 1.06 8.91
CA ASN A 124 4.16 2.25 9.11
C ASN A 124 3.59 3.09 10.25
N ILE A 125 4.44 3.95 10.82
CA ILE A 125 3.98 5.02 11.70
C ILE A 125 3.43 6.13 10.81
N SER A 126 2.19 6.52 11.10
CA SER A 126 1.49 7.56 10.37
C SER A 126 2.22 8.89 10.44
N PRO A 127 2.50 9.53 9.29
CA PRO A 127 2.93 10.92 9.28
C PRO A 127 1.79 11.89 9.60
N PHE A 128 0.53 11.45 9.74
CA PHE A 128 -0.57 12.31 10.23
C PHE A 128 -0.31 12.82 11.65
N THR A 129 0.56 12.16 12.41
CA THR A 129 1.11 12.71 13.67
C THR A 129 1.95 13.97 13.48
N LYS A 130 2.47 14.21 12.27
CA LYS A 130 3.17 15.45 11.87
C LYS A 130 2.26 16.44 11.13
N ILE A 131 1.23 15.98 10.44
CA ILE A 131 0.26 16.85 9.75
C ILE A 131 -0.77 17.30 10.77
N LYS A 132 -0.52 18.45 11.41
CA LYS A 132 -1.44 19.33 12.18
C LYS A 132 -2.93 18.93 12.19
N SER A 133 -3.29 17.77 12.71
CA SER A 133 -4.63 17.45 13.15
C SER A 133 -4.71 17.95 14.59
N GLU A 134 -5.28 19.13 14.76
CA GLU A 134 -6.03 19.49 15.97
C GLU A 134 -5.32 19.19 17.31
N GLY A 135 -4.05 19.59 17.45
CA GLY A 135 -3.40 19.69 18.77
C GLY A 135 -3.02 18.37 19.45
N ILE A 136 -3.06 17.22 18.78
CA ILE A 136 -2.61 15.93 19.36
C ILE A 136 -1.31 15.49 18.69
N THR A 137 -0.21 16.17 19.02
CA THR A 137 1.12 15.58 18.86
C THR A 137 1.22 14.40 19.83
N PRO A 138 1.55 13.17 19.40
CA PRO A 138 1.70 12.06 20.32
C PRO A 138 2.80 12.38 21.34
N LYS A 139 2.43 12.58 22.60
CA LYS A 139 3.39 12.72 23.69
C LYS A 139 4.05 11.36 23.96
N LYS A 140 5.26 11.36 24.53
CA LYS A 140 5.89 10.15 25.06
C LYS A 140 4.89 9.42 25.99
N GLY A 141 4.58 8.15 25.73
CA GLY A 141 3.53 7.39 26.41
C GLY A 141 2.14 7.44 25.76
N THR A 142 2.00 8.06 24.58
CA THR A 142 0.80 7.93 23.74
C THR A 142 1.04 6.94 22.61
N PHE A 143 0.01 6.13 22.35
CA PHE A 143 0.07 5.06 21.37
C PHE A 143 0.38 5.59 19.95
N PRO A 144 1.30 4.97 19.18
CA PRO A 144 1.65 5.46 17.85
C PRO A 144 0.47 5.34 16.89
N ALA A 145 0.19 6.39 16.11
CA ALA A 145 -0.79 6.28 15.04
C ALA A 145 -0.24 5.34 13.96
N LEU A 146 -0.82 4.15 13.82
CA LEU A 146 -0.40 3.13 12.86
C LEU A 146 -1.16 3.26 11.55
N GLU A 147 -0.47 3.01 10.45
CA GLU A 147 -1.06 2.89 9.12
C GLU A 147 -0.68 1.58 8.45
N LEU A 148 -1.69 0.89 7.95
CA LEU A 148 -1.50 -0.19 6.98
C LEU A 148 -1.31 0.41 5.58
N ASN A 149 -0.26 -0.01 4.89
CA ASN A 149 0.14 0.52 3.58
C ASN A 149 0.43 -0.61 2.60
N ILE A 150 0.46 -0.28 1.31
CA ILE A 150 1.07 -1.16 0.30
C ILE A 150 2.60 -1.07 0.45
N ALA A 151 3.26 -2.23 0.50
CA ALA A 151 4.69 -2.39 0.73
C ALA A 151 5.55 -1.47 -0.15
N GLN A 152 6.61 -0.86 0.40
CA GLN A 152 7.42 0.14 -0.30
C GLN A 152 8.03 -0.34 -1.61
N ASN A 153 8.46 -1.59 -1.64
CA ASN A 153 9.07 -2.23 -2.80
C ASN A 153 8.06 -2.55 -3.92
N ASN A 154 6.75 -2.36 -3.71
CA ASN A 154 5.72 -2.66 -4.70
C ASN A 154 5.24 -1.40 -5.44
N HIS A 155 6.15 -0.82 -6.24
CA HIS A 155 5.88 0.40 -7.02
C HIS A 155 4.68 0.27 -7.96
N VAL A 156 4.48 -0.91 -8.55
CA VAL A 156 3.40 -1.18 -9.50
C VAL A 156 2.03 -1.08 -8.83
N LEU A 157 1.83 -1.76 -7.68
CA LEU A 157 0.57 -1.64 -6.94
C LEU A 157 0.33 -0.23 -6.40
N LYS A 158 1.39 0.53 -6.08
CA LYS A 158 1.25 1.94 -5.66
C LYS A 158 0.78 2.87 -6.79
N LEU A 159 1.04 2.52 -8.06
CA LEU A 159 0.46 3.25 -9.20
C LEU A 159 -1.05 2.98 -9.30
N ALA A 160 -1.46 1.74 -9.08
CA ALA A 160 -2.87 1.36 -9.11
C ALA A 160 -3.68 1.89 -7.91
N PHE A 161 -3.07 1.89 -6.72
CA PHE A 161 -3.69 2.34 -5.48
C PHE A 161 -2.85 3.47 -4.87
N PRO A 162 -2.93 4.69 -5.42
CA PRO A 162 -2.14 5.81 -4.96
C PRO A 162 -2.53 6.21 -3.53
N ALA A 163 -1.66 6.95 -2.85
CA ALA A 163 -1.84 7.31 -1.44
C ALA A 163 -3.19 7.98 -1.13
N LYS A 164 -3.72 8.79 -2.06
CA LYS A 164 -5.03 9.45 -1.95
C LYS A 164 -6.19 8.45 -1.96
N VAL A 165 -6.08 7.37 -2.73
CA VAL A 165 -7.09 6.31 -2.77
C VAL A 165 -7.06 5.46 -1.50
N LEU A 166 -5.86 5.23 -0.94
CA LEU A 166 -5.68 4.43 0.28
C LEU A 166 -5.98 5.20 1.58
N GLU A 167 -6.03 6.52 1.56
CA GLU A 167 -6.26 7.34 2.75
C GLU A 167 -7.51 6.96 3.57
N PRO A 168 -8.73 6.84 2.99
CA PRO A 168 -9.90 6.43 3.76
C PRO A 168 -9.74 5.04 4.37
N TYR A 169 -9.11 4.10 3.65
CA TYR A 169 -8.84 2.76 4.12
C TYR A 169 -7.89 2.77 5.34
N ARG A 170 -6.83 3.57 5.30
CA ARG A 170 -5.89 3.74 6.43
C ARG A 170 -6.58 4.25 7.68
N ARG A 171 -7.49 5.23 7.54
CA ARG A 171 -8.26 5.78 8.66
C ARG A 171 -9.17 4.73 9.30
N VAL A 172 -9.87 3.95 8.48
CA VAL A 172 -10.72 2.85 8.96
C VAL A 172 -9.89 1.79 9.68
N PHE A 173 -8.76 1.38 9.10
CA PHE A 173 -7.83 0.46 9.75
C PHE A 173 -7.39 0.95 11.13
N PHE A 174 -6.99 2.22 11.24
CA PHE A 174 -6.53 2.78 12.52
C PHE A 174 -7.64 2.73 13.59
N LEU A 175 -8.86 3.11 13.25
CA LEU A 175 -10.00 3.05 14.17
C LEU A 175 -10.30 1.61 14.60
N LEU A 176 -10.31 0.67 13.65
CA LEU A 176 -10.50 -0.75 13.95
C LEU A 176 -9.41 -1.29 14.87
N PHE A 177 -8.16 -0.90 14.64
CA PHE A 177 -7.04 -1.27 15.48
C PHE A 177 -7.23 -0.74 16.92
N VAL A 178 -7.57 0.54 17.08
CA VAL A 178 -7.82 1.15 18.40
C VAL A 178 -8.94 0.43 19.15
N ILE A 179 -10.05 0.12 18.48
CA ILE A 179 -11.19 -0.59 19.07
C ILE A 179 -10.80 -2.01 19.51
N ASN A 180 -10.10 -2.77 18.65
CA ASN A 180 -9.71 -4.14 18.98
C ASN A 180 -8.66 -4.19 20.10
N ARG A 181 -7.75 -3.22 20.14
CA ARG A 181 -6.84 -3.04 21.27
C ARG A 181 -7.59 -2.77 22.57
N ALA A 182 -8.56 -1.85 22.56
CA ALA A 182 -9.38 -1.56 23.74
C ALA A 182 -10.14 -2.81 24.20
N ARG A 183 -10.70 -3.58 23.26
CA ARG A 183 -11.35 -4.86 23.54
C ARG A 183 -10.40 -5.85 24.23
N TYR A 184 -9.17 -5.99 23.74
CA TYR A 184 -8.17 -6.85 24.38
C TYR A 184 -7.88 -6.42 25.82
N LEU A 185 -7.67 -5.11 26.06
CA LEU A 185 -7.40 -4.58 27.40
C LEU A 185 -8.54 -4.76 28.40
N VAL A 186 -9.79 -4.82 27.93
CA VAL A 186 -10.97 -5.06 28.79
C VAL A 186 -11.10 -6.54 29.17
N HIS A 187 -10.58 -7.46 28.34
CA HIS A 187 -10.69 -8.90 28.56
C HIS A 187 -9.46 -9.52 29.26
N MET A 188 -8.44 -8.72 29.58
CA MET A 188 -7.25 -9.09 30.35
C MET A 188 -7.35 -8.59 31.78
#